data_AF-A0A3M1QC23-F1
#
_entry.id   AF-A0A3M1QC23-F1
#
_cell.length_a   1.000
_cell.length_b   1.000
_cell.length_c   1.000
_cell.angle_alpha   90.00
_cell.angle_beta   90.00
_cell.angle_gamma   90.00
#
_symmetry.space_group_name_H-M   'P 1'
#
loop_
_entity.id
_entity.type
_entity.pdbx_description
1 polymer ?
#
loop_
_entity_poly.entity_id
_entity_poly.type
_entity_poly.pdbx_seq_one_letter_code
_entity_poly.pdbx_strand_id
1 'polypeptide(L)'
;MNCLEAEQLFDAFLDDELSGALRLEFDAHRLRCRDCQQKLALLEACEHIFSRDARVPDLSDDFTERVMAQISDLGVRPRRSLPLRTLMTGAALLPAAAILLLAFVWPLGQNPRVTSDAKPSSGGDALARAMQDEIALYDYVAGGIEQLWAAKNALTADAEHLRLFAVNFTLSEDVTQAAFGARREPQPDAGDGSTRDEADESDVYSL
;
A
#
# COMPACT_ATOMS: atom_id res chain seq x y z
N MET A 1 0.74 -15.24 16.73
CA MET A 1 0.17 -14.20 15.86
C MET A 1 -1.35 -14.25 15.75
N ASN A 2 -2.03 -13.12 15.97
CA ASN A 2 -3.45 -12.91 15.62
C ASN A 2 -3.60 -12.32 14.20
N CYS A 3 -4.81 -12.27 13.64
CA CYS A 3 -5.03 -11.79 12.26
C CYS A 3 -4.64 -10.32 12.07
N LEU A 4 -4.83 -9.47 13.08
CA LEU A 4 -4.53 -8.04 13.01
C LEU A 4 -3.01 -7.79 12.99
N GLU A 5 -2.25 -8.54 13.77
CA GLU A 5 -0.78 -8.56 13.72
C GLU A 5 -0.29 -9.07 12.37
N ALA A 6 -0.90 -10.13 11.83
CA ALA A 6 -0.54 -10.63 10.50
C ALA A 6 -0.80 -9.57 9.41
N GLU A 7 -1.93 -8.87 9.46
CA GLU A 7 -2.27 -7.81 8.50
C GLU A 7 -1.27 -6.66 8.53
N GLN A 8 -0.73 -6.30 9.70
CA GLN A 8 0.32 -5.28 9.81
C GLN A 8 1.66 -5.71 9.19
N LEU A 9 1.86 -7.02 8.97
CA LEU A 9 3.08 -7.57 8.39
C LEU A 9 2.95 -7.87 6.90
N PHE A 10 1.80 -7.61 6.27
CA PHE A 10 1.61 -7.91 4.85
C PHE A 10 2.57 -7.13 3.95
N ASP A 11 2.69 -5.82 4.15
CA ASP A 11 3.57 -4.98 3.32
C ASP A 11 5.04 -5.46 3.44
N ALA A 12 5.54 -5.62 4.67
CA ALA A 12 6.88 -6.13 4.91
C ALA A 12 7.10 -7.57 4.41
N PHE A 13 6.05 -8.39 4.35
CA PHE A 13 6.13 -9.74 3.77
C PHE A 13 6.25 -9.69 2.25
N LEU A 14 5.48 -8.83 1.58
CA LEU A 14 5.50 -8.66 0.12
C LEU A 14 6.82 -8.05 -0.35
N ASP A 15 7.39 -7.13 0.42
CA ASP A 15 8.67 -6.48 0.12
C ASP A 15 9.91 -7.32 0.52
N ASP A 16 9.71 -8.55 1.03
CA ASP A 16 10.76 -9.45 1.53
C ASP A 16 11.59 -8.89 2.70
N GLU A 17 11.02 -7.94 3.47
CA GLU A 17 11.69 -7.25 4.58
C GLU A 17 11.56 -7.96 5.94
N LEU A 18 10.78 -9.04 6.02
CA LEU A 18 10.61 -9.79 7.27
C LEU A 18 11.85 -10.61 7.65
N SER A 19 12.25 -10.50 8.93
CA SER A 19 13.27 -11.38 9.50
C SER A 19 12.85 -12.86 9.41
N GLY A 20 13.79 -13.78 9.23
CA GLY A 20 13.49 -15.20 8.99
C GLY A 20 12.62 -15.86 10.07
N ALA A 21 12.83 -15.53 11.35
CA ALA A 21 12.00 -16.05 12.44
C ALA A 21 10.56 -15.52 12.38
N LEU A 22 10.39 -14.23 12.08
CA LEU A 22 9.08 -13.60 11.97
C LEU A 22 8.33 -14.08 10.72
N ARG A 23 9.05 -14.32 9.61
CA ARG A 23 8.50 -14.90 8.39
C ARG A 23 7.91 -16.30 8.64
N LEU A 24 8.62 -17.14 9.41
CA LEU A 24 8.12 -18.48 9.77
C LEU A 24 6.84 -18.41 10.63
N GLU A 25 6.77 -17.48 11.59
CA GLU A 25 5.55 -17.29 12.38
C GLU A 25 4.37 -16.80 11.51
N PHE A 26 4.64 -15.84 10.63
CA PHE A 26 3.66 -15.34 9.68
C PHE A 26 3.15 -16.43 8.74
N ASP A 27 4.05 -17.22 8.14
CA ASP A 27 3.70 -18.34 7.27
C ASP A 27 2.87 -19.41 8.00
N ALA A 28 3.21 -19.71 9.26
CA ALA A 28 2.44 -20.63 10.09
C ALA A 28 1.01 -20.13 10.34
N HIS A 29 0.82 -18.82 10.56
CA HIS A 29 -0.51 -18.20 10.69
C HIS A 29 -1.25 -18.24 9.35
N ARG A 30 -0.61 -17.82 8.26
CA ARG A 30 -1.15 -17.83 6.91
C ARG A 30 -1.69 -19.21 6.53
N LEU A 31 -0.94 -20.29 6.78
CA LEU A 31 -1.39 -21.65 6.46
C LEU A 31 -2.65 -22.10 7.22
N ARG A 32 -2.96 -21.48 8.37
CA ARG A 32 -4.10 -21.83 9.22
C ARG A 32 -5.31 -20.92 9.04
N CYS A 33 -5.12 -19.68 8.62
CA CYS A 33 -6.17 -18.66 8.54
C CYS A 33 -6.58 -18.40 7.09
N ARG A 34 -7.77 -18.85 6.70
CA ARG A 34 -8.31 -18.66 5.34
C ARG A 34 -8.49 -17.18 4.97
N ASP A 35 -8.87 -16.34 5.93
CA ASP A 35 -9.08 -14.91 5.69
C ASP A 35 -7.76 -14.21 5.36
N CYS A 36 -6.68 -14.50 6.10
CA CYS A 36 -5.36 -13.96 5.81
C CYS A 36 -4.81 -14.48 4.48
N GLN A 37 -5.07 -15.75 4.12
CA GLN A 37 -4.71 -16.28 2.79
C GLN A 37 -5.40 -15.50 1.67
N GLN A 38 -6.71 -15.27 1.79
CA GLN A 38 -7.48 -14.58 0.77
C GLN A 38 -7.05 -13.12 0.64
N LYS A 39 -6.81 -12.43 1.76
CA LYS A 39 -6.32 -11.04 1.75
C LYS A 39 -4.94 -10.94 1.09
N LEU A 40 -4.02 -11.83 1.44
CA LEU A 40 -2.68 -11.83 0.85
C LEU A 40 -2.72 -12.14 -0.65
N ALA A 41 -3.51 -13.14 -1.07
CA ALA A 41 -3.69 -13.48 -2.48
C ALA A 41 -4.28 -12.32 -3.30
N LEU A 42 -5.17 -11.51 -2.68
CA LEU A 42 -5.68 -10.29 -3.31
C LEU A 42 -4.57 -9.24 -3.49
N LEU A 43 -3.72 -9.03 -2.47
CA LEU A 43 -2.60 -8.08 -2.55
C LEU A 43 -1.57 -8.51 -3.61
N GLU A 44 -1.21 -9.80 -3.65
CA GLU A 44 -0.33 -10.38 -4.68
C GLU A 44 -0.93 -10.20 -6.10
N ALA A 45 -2.25 -10.38 -6.25
CA ALA A 45 -2.92 -10.14 -7.52
C ALA A 45 -2.87 -8.65 -7.94
N CYS A 46 -3.04 -7.73 -6.99
CA CYS A 46 -2.89 -6.29 -7.23
C CYS A 46 -1.46 -5.93 -7.68
N GLU A 47 -0.44 -6.50 -7.03
CA GLU A 47 0.95 -6.33 -7.42
C GLU A 47 1.18 -6.73 -8.88
N HIS A 48 0.67 -7.89 -9.30
CA HIS A 48 0.75 -8.34 -10.69
C HIS A 48 0.03 -7.42 -11.69
N ILE A 49 -1.06 -6.77 -11.28
CA ILE A 49 -1.75 -5.80 -12.13
C ILE A 49 -0.91 -4.53 -12.26
N PHE A 50 -0.40 -4.00 -11.15
CA PHE A 50 0.46 -2.82 -11.17
C PHE A 50 1.78 -3.05 -11.90
N SER A 51 2.38 -4.23 -11.75
CA SER A 51 3.60 -4.61 -12.45
C SER A 51 3.39 -4.69 -13.97
N ARG A 52 2.18 -5.05 -14.41
CA ARG A 52 1.81 -5.12 -15.84
C ARG A 52 1.40 -3.78 -16.41
N ASP A 53 0.73 -2.94 -15.61
CA ASP A 53 0.36 -1.58 -16.02
C ASP A 53 1.48 -0.56 -15.82
N ALA A 54 2.69 -1.03 -15.52
CA ALA A 54 3.92 -0.25 -15.63
C ALA A 54 4.22 0.06 -17.11
N ARG A 55 3.33 0.81 -17.76
CA ARG A 55 3.67 1.60 -18.93
C ARG A 55 4.66 2.64 -18.45
N VAL A 56 5.93 2.29 -18.54
CA VAL A 56 7.01 3.24 -18.30
C VAL A 56 6.77 4.36 -19.31
N PRO A 57 6.43 5.58 -18.85
CA PRO A 57 6.30 6.69 -19.79
C PRO A 57 7.63 6.86 -20.52
N ASP A 58 7.58 7.09 -21.83
CA ASP A 58 8.79 7.33 -22.61
C ASP A 58 9.53 8.52 -21.98
N LEU A 59 10.64 8.22 -21.33
CA LEU A 59 11.51 9.23 -20.74
C LEU A 59 12.28 9.88 -21.90
N SER A 60 12.39 11.20 -21.89
CA SER A 60 13.26 11.92 -22.83
C SER A 60 14.70 11.40 -22.69
N ASP A 61 15.47 11.36 -23.78
CA ASP A 61 16.88 10.95 -23.77
C ASP A 61 17.73 11.74 -22.75
N ASP A 62 17.39 13.02 -22.53
CA ASP A 62 18.07 13.90 -21.57
C ASP A 62 17.61 13.73 -20.10
N PHE A 63 16.70 12.79 -19.81
CA PHE A 63 16.14 12.64 -18.45
C PHE A 63 17.23 12.28 -17.45
N THR A 64 18.04 11.27 -17.77
CA THR A 64 19.14 10.82 -16.92
C THR A 64 20.14 11.94 -16.68
N GLU A 65 20.50 12.71 -17.71
CA GLU A 65 21.42 13.84 -17.59
C GLU A 65 20.86 14.94 -16.68
N ARG A 66 19.59 15.31 -16.86
CA ARG A 66 18.92 16.32 -16.00
C ARG A 66 18.84 15.88 -14.54
N VAL A 67 18.48 14.62 -14.29
CA VAL A 67 18.40 14.08 -12.92
C VAL A 67 19.78 14.02 -12.28
N MET A 68 20.80 13.57 -13.01
CA MET A 68 22.17 13.51 -12.49
C MET A 68 22.77 14.90 -12.25
N ALA A 69 22.50 15.86 -13.14
CA ALA A 69 22.86 17.26 -12.92
C ALA A 69 22.21 17.80 -11.65
N GLN A 70 20.92 17.53 -11.42
CA GLN A 70 20.22 17.96 -10.22
C GLN A 70 20.74 17.27 -8.94
N ILE A 71 21.06 15.98 -8.98
CA ILE A 71 21.69 15.27 -7.86
C ILE A 71 23.08 15.86 -7.58
N SER A 72 23.84 16.20 -8.62
CA SER A 72 25.17 16.81 -8.47
C SER A 72 25.09 18.21 -7.88
N ASP A 73 24.07 19.00 -8.21
CA ASP A 73 23.79 20.31 -7.62
C ASP A 73 23.31 20.21 -6.16
N LEU A 74 22.63 19.12 -5.80
CA LEU A 74 22.30 18.79 -4.42
C LEU A 74 23.54 18.29 -3.64
N GLY A 75 24.52 17.73 -4.36
CA GLY A 75 25.84 17.39 -3.86
C GLY A 75 26.60 18.65 -3.45
N VAL A 76 26.99 18.71 -2.18
CA VAL A 76 27.92 19.71 -1.63
C VAL A 76 27.35 21.13 -1.44
N ARG A 77 26.06 21.27 -1.11
CA ARG A 77 25.78 22.24 -0.03
C ARG A 77 26.20 21.54 1.25
N PRO A 78 27.31 21.93 1.92
CA PRO A 78 27.55 21.49 3.28
C PRO A 78 26.31 21.94 4.04
N ARG A 79 25.41 20.99 4.30
CA ARG A 79 24.32 21.15 5.25
C ARG A 79 25.09 21.60 6.47
N ARG A 80 25.02 22.89 6.82
CA ARG A 80 25.68 23.44 8.00
C ARG A 80 25.06 22.65 9.12
N SER A 81 25.70 21.53 9.46
CA SER A 81 25.33 20.69 10.56
C SER A 81 25.70 21.56 11.74
N LEU A 82 24.74 22.40 12.14
CA LEU A 82 24.73 22.94 13.48
C LEU A 82 25.00 21.71 14.34
N PRO A 83 26.09 21.70 15.11
CA PRO A 83 26.58 20.50 15.75
C PRO A 83 25.40 19.87 16.47
N LEU A 84 25.06 18.62 16.12
CA LEU A 84 23.85 17.95 16.63
C LEU A 84 23.77 17.99 18.16
N ARG A 85 24.93 18.13 18.82
CA ARG A 85 25.08 18.40 20.25
C ARG A 85 24.38 19.69 20.72
N THR A 86 24.43 20.80 19.98
CA THR A 86 23.71 22.04 20.35
C THR A 86 22.21 21.91 20.12
N LEU A 87 21.78 21.11 19.14
CA LEU A 87 20.35 20.85 18.89
C LEU A 87 19.76 19.94 19.98
N MET A 88 20.49 18.90 20.39
CA MET A 88 20.05 17.99 21.45
C MET A 88 19.96 18.66 22.83
N THR A 89 20.85 19.60 23.16
CA THR A 89 20.73 20.35 24.41
C THR A 89 19.55 21.32 24.43
N GLY A 90 19.15 21.86 23.27
CA GLY A 90 17.97 22.72 23.17
C GLY A 90 16.65 21.94 23.17
N ALA A 91 16.61 20.77 22.54
CA ALA A 91 15.41 19.95 22.41
C ALA A 91 14.93 19.33 23.75
N ALA A 92 15.82 19.11 24.71
CA ALA A 92 15.45 18.59 26.03
C ALA A 92 14.71 19.62 26.92
N LEU A 93 14.90 20.93 26.66
CA LEU A 93 14.26 21.99 27.46
C LEU A 93 12.85 22.34 26.97
N LEU A 94 12.54 22.07 25.70
CA LEU A 94 11.24 22.32 25.07
C LEU A 94 10.07 21.54 25.68
N PRO A 95 10.16 20.22 25.94
CA PRO A 95 9.03 19.47 26.52
C PRO A 95 8.75 19.87 27.97
N ALA A 96 9.77 20.20 28.76
CA ALA A 96 9.59 20.64 30.15
C ALA A 96 8.87 22.01 30.22
N ALA A 97 9.20 22.94 29.32
CA ALA A 97 8.52 24.24 29.23
C ALA A 97 7.06 24.10 28.77
N ALA A 98 6.76 23.17 27.84
CA ALA A 98 5.40 22.90 27.39
C ALA A 98 4.51 22.32 28.51
N ILE A 99 5.04 21.42 29.34
CA ILE A 99 4.31 20.87 30.49
C ILE A 99 4.05 21.96 31.55
N LEU A 100 5.02 22.84 31.81
CA LEU A 100 4.85 23.96 32.74
C LEU A 100 3.84 24.99 32.23
N LEU A 101 3.84 25.31 30.93
CA LEU A 101 2.82 26.18 30.32
C LEU A 101 1.43 25.55 30.37
N LEU A 102 1.31 24.26 30.08
CA LEU A 102 0.03 23.54 30.17
C LEU A 102 -0.49 23.54 31.61
N ALA A 103 0.38 23.27 32.59
CA ALA A 103 0.03 23.28 34.01
C ALA A 103 -0.35 24.68 34.53
N PHE A 104 0.19 25.76 33.95
CA PHE A 104 -0.17 27.14 34.33
C PHE A 104 -1.45 27.64 33.66
N VAL A 105 -1.75 27.19 32.43
CA VAL A 105 -2.95 27.61 31.69
C VAL A 105 -4.19 26.81 32.12
N TRP A 106 -4.03 25.54 32.50
CA TRP A 106 -5.12 24.66 32.93
C TRP A 106 -5.97 25.16 34.12
N PRO A 107 -5.41 25.70 35.23
CA PRO A 107 -6.20 26.12 36.38
C PRO A 107 -7.05 27.38 36.15
N LEU A 108 -6.86 28.10 35.04
CA LEU A 108 -7.64 29.30 34.72
C LEU A 108 -8.97 28.99 33.99
N GLY A 109 -9.11 27.79 33.41
CA GLY A 109 -10.30 27.39 32.64
C GLY A 109 -11.32 26.54 33.40
N GLN A 110 -10.98 26.01 34.59
CA GLN A 110 -11.82 25.06 35.34
C GLN A 110 -12.50 25.64 36.57
N ASN A 111 -12.86 26.92 36.56
CA ASN A 111 -13.93 27.40 37.42
C ASN A 111 -15.21 27.52 36.58
N PRO A 112 -15.94 26.41 36.31
CA PRO A 112 -17.37 26.55 36.11
C PRO A 112 -17.88 27.09 37.44
N ARG A 113 -18.04 28.42 37.52
CA ARG A 113 -18.91 29.04 38.51
C ARG A 113 -20.29 28.44 38.25
N VAL A 114 -20.56 27.33 38.92
CA VAL A 114 -21.91 26.84 39.16
C VAL A 114 -22.58 27.96 39.93
N THR A 115 -23.23 28.86 39.19
CA THR A 115 -24.19 29.79 39.75
C THR A 115 -25.32 28.96 40.31
N SER A 116 -25.17 28.57 41.56
CA SER A 116 -26.12 27.81 42.37
C SER A 116 -27.30 28.70 42.79
N ASP A 117 -28.02 29.25 41.80
CA ASP A 117 -29.31 29.94 42.00
C ASP A 117 -30.37 29.49 40.96
N ALA A 118 -30.15 28.35 40.30
CA ALA A 118 -31.20 27.69 39.54
C ALA A 118 -31.93 26.68 40.43
N LYS A 119 -33.13 27.09 40.86
CA LYS A 119 -34.20 26.28 41.45
C LYS A 119 -34.13 24.80 41.00
N PRO A 120 -34.08 23.82 41.92
CA PRO A 120 -33.96 22.41 41.57
C PRO A 120 -35.17 21.96 40.76
N SER A 121 -34.96 21.76 39.46
CA SER A 121 -35.81 20.92 38.64
C SER A 121 -35.27 19.49 38.68
N SER A 122 -36.18 18.54 38.77
CA SER A 122 -35.99 17.09 38.95
C SER A 122 -34.77 16.50 38.23
N GLY A 123 -33.80 16.00 39.00
CA GLY A 123 -32.55 15.37 38.50
C GLY A 123 -32.69 14.03 37.76
N GLY A 124 -33.90 13.64 37.34
CA GLY A 124 -34.10 12.48 36.46
C GLY A 124 -33.83 12.78 34.99
N ASP A 125 -34.08 14.02 34.55
CA ASP A 125 -34.12 14.35 33.12
C ASP A 125 -32.72 14.62 32.54
N ALA A 126 -31.75 15.01 33.36
CA ALA A 126 -30.39 15.33 32.89
C ALA A 126 -29.55 14.08 32.62
N LEU A 127 -29.66 13.05 33.46
CA LEU A 127 -28.99 11.76 33.23
C LEU A 127 -29.62 11.04 32.03
N ALA A 128 -30.95 11.10 31.89
CA ALA A 128 -31.65 10.53 30.75
C ALA A 128 -31.23 11.18 29.42
N ARG A 129 -31.02 12.50 29.40
CA ARG A 129 -30.52 13.22 28.22
C ARG A 129 -29.07 12.87 27.87
N ALA A 130 -28.17 12.77 28.86
CA ALA A 130 -26.79 12.37 28.61
C ALA A 130 -26.69 10.93 28.06
N MET A 131 -27.52 10.01 28.56
CA MET A 131 -27.62 8.66 28.01
C MET A 131 -28.23 8.65 26.60
N GLN A 132 -29.20 9.52 26.31
CA GLN A 132 -29.78 9.65 24.96
C GLN A 132 -28.78 10.18 23.93
N ASP A 133 -27.90 11.12 24.30
CA ASP A 133 -26.86 11.62 23.40
C ASP A 133 -25.81 10.55 23.07
N GLU A 134 -25.45 9.70 24.05
CA GLU A 134 -24.52 8.58 23.83
C GLU A 134 -25.13 7.48 22.94
N ILE A 135 -26.42 7.18 23.12
CA ILE A 135 -27.17 6.24 22.26
C ILE A 135 -27.29 6.80 20.84
N ALA A 136 -27.56 8.10 20.67
CA ALA A 136 -27.66 8.74 19.37
C ALA A 136 -26.33 8.70 18.59
N LEU A 137 -25.19 8.80 19.28
CA LEU A 137 -23.87 8.65 18.66
C LEU A 137 -23.64 7.21 18.19
N TYR A 138 -24.05 6.22 18.98
CA TYR A 138 -23.93 4.81 18.60
C TYR A 138 -24.78 4.47 17.37
N ASP A 139 -26.04 4.93 17.33
CA ASP A 139 -26.94 4.72 16.19
C ASP A 139 -26.41 5.40 14.91
N TYR A 140 -25.81 6.59 15.04
CA TYR A 140 -25.16 7.28 13.92
C TYR A 140 -23.97 6.49 13.36
N VAL A 141 -23.11 5.98 14.23
CA VAL A 141 -21.94 5.17 13.82
C VAL A 141 -22.38 3.83 13.22
N ALA A 142 -23.35 3.16 13.83
CA ALA A 142 -23.90 1.90 13.33
C ALA A 142 -24.52 2.08 11.94
N GLY A 143 -25.33 3.14 11.74
CA GLY A 143 -25.91 3.45 10.44
C GLY A 143 -24.86 3.77 9.36
N GLY A 144 -23.77 4.45 9.73
CA GLY A 144 -22.65 4.71 8.81
C GLY A 144 -21.94 3.43 8.35
N ILE A 145 -21.76 2.46 9.27
CA ILE A 145 -21.14 1.17 8.95
C ILE A 145 -22.03 0.34 8.02
N GLU A 146 -23.36 0.32 8.24
CA GLU A 146 -24.30 -0.37 7.36
C GLU A 146 -24.32 0.23 5.94
N GLN A 147 -24.26 1.56 5.82
CA GLN A 147 -24.18 2.22 4.51
C GLN A 147 -22.88 1.88 3.76
N LEU A 148 -21.75 1.83 4.47
CA LEU A 148 -20.47 1.41 3.87
C LEU A 148 -20.49 -0.04 3.42
N TRP A 149 -21.11 -0.93 4.21
CA TRP A 149 -21.31 -2.33 3.82
C TRP A 149 -22.22 -2.49 2.60
N ALA A 150 -23.33 -1.74 2.55
CA ALA A 150 -24.22 -1.73 1.40
C ALA A 150 -23.52 -1.22 0.13
N ALA A 151 -22.73 -0.15 0.23
CA ALA A 151 -21.95 0.39 -0.89
C ALA A 151 -20.89 -0.60 -1.39
N LYS A 152 -20.19 -1.27 -0.48
CA LYS A 152 -19.24 -2.34 -0.83
C LYS A 152 -19.92 -3.48 -1.57
N ASN A 153 -21.07 -3.95 -1.09
CA ASN A 153 -21.81 -5.04 -1.71
C ASN A 153 -22.33 -4.66 -3.11
N ALA A 154 -22.77 -3.41 -3.29
CA ALA A 154 -23.15 -2.89 -4.61
C ALA A 154 -21.96 -2.89 -5.59
N LEU A 155 -20.78 -2.41 -5.16
CA LEU A 155 -19.57 -2.42 -5.99
C LEU A 155 -19.14 -3.84 -6.38
N THR A 156 -19.29 -4.82 -5.49
CA THR A 156 -18.97 -6.22 -5.82
C THR A 156 -19.94 -6.82 -6.83
N ALA A 157 -21.23 -6.45 -6.78
CA ALA A 157 -22.22 -6.89 -7.78
C ALA A 157 -21.91 -6.30 -9.17
N ASP A 158 -21.51 -5.03 -9.22
CA ASP A 158 -21.09 -4.38 -10.48
C ASP A 158 -19.82 -5.03 -11.05
N ALA A 159 -18.88 -5.43 -10.21
CA ALA A 159 -17.67 -6.13 -10.64
C ALA A 159 -17.97 -7.51 -11.26
N GLU A 160 -18.95 -8.26 -10.73
CA GLU A 160 -19.40 -9.51 -11.36
C GLU A 160 -20.07 -9.27 -12.71
N HIS A 161 -20.87 -8.21 -12.85
CA HIS A 161 -21.45 -7.81 -14.13
C HIS A 161 -20.36 -7.46 -15.16
N LEU A 162 -19.33 -6.72 -14.77
CA LEU A 162 -18.19 -6.41 -15.64
C LEU A 162 -17.41 -7.66 -16.04
N ARG A 163 -17.26 -8.64 -15.14
CA ARG A 163 -16.63 -9.92 -15.47
C ARG A 163 -17.43 -10.71 -16.51
N LEU A 164 -18.75 -10.75 -16.41
CA LEU A 164 -19.62 -11.37 -17.42
C LEU A 164 -19.54 -10.65 -18.76
N PHE A 165 -19.48 -9.31 -18.77
CA PHE A 165 -19.27 -8.53 -19.99
C PHE A 165 -17.90 -8.79 -20.62
N ALA A 166 -16.83 -8.88 -19.82
CA ALA A 166 -15.48 -9.15 -20.30
C ALA A 166 -15.34 -10.55 -20.93
N VAL A 167 -16.01 -11.56 -20.36
CA VAL A 167 -16.03 -12.92 -20.94
C VAL A 167 -16.83 -12.98 -22.24
N ASN A 168 -17.90 -12.19 -22.38
CA ASN A 168 -18.61 -12.06 -23.67
C ASN A 168 -17.87 -11.20 -24.70
N PHE A 169 -16.85 -10.43 -24.26
CA PHE A 169 -15.98 -9.64 -25.14
C PHE A 169 -14.76 -10.41 -25.64
N THR A 170 -14.71 -11.75 -25.48
CA THR A 170 -13.77 -12.56 -26.25
C THR A 170 -13.97 -12.23 -27.72
N LEU A 171 -13.01 -11.45 -28.25
CA LEU A 171 -12.94 -11.02 -29.64
C LEU A 171 -13.31 -12.22 -30.51
N SER A 172 -14.33 -12.04 -31.36
CA SER A 172 -14.69 -13.02 -32.39
C SER A 172 -13.40 -13.51 -33.02
N GLU A 173 -13.16 -14.83 -33.05
CA GLU A 173 -11.95 -15.44 -33.60
C GLU A 173 -11.65 -14.93 -35.03
N ASP A 174 -12.68 -14.45 -35.74
CA ASP A 174 -12.57 -13.81 -37.04
C ASP A 174 -11.69 -12.55 -37.04
N VAL A 175 -11.68 -11.75 -35.97
CA VAL A 175 -10.89 -10.51 -35.86
C VAL A 175 -9.43 -10.81 -35.56
N THR A 176 -9.16 -11.80 -34.69
CA THR A 176 -7.79 -12.25 -34.44
C THR A 176 -7.21 -12.96 -35.66
N GLN A 177 -8.02 -13.75 -36.39
CA GLN A 177 -7.57 -14.41 -37.62
C GLN A 177 -7.32 -13.42 -38.76
N ALA A 178 -8.13 -12.36 -38.89
CA ALA A 178 -7.89 -11.29 -39.88
C ALA A 178 -6.65 -10.45 -39.55
N ALA A 179 -6.33 -10.23 -38.28
CA ALA A 179 -5.16 -9.44 -37.87
C ALA A 179 -3.83 -10.20 -38.04
N PHE A 180 -3.82 -11.53 -37.82
CA PHE A 180 -2.59 -12.33 -37.88
C PHE A 180 -2.40 -13.12 -39.19
N GLY A 181 -3.47 -13.33 -39.98
CA GLY A 181 -3.40 -14.09 -41.24
C GLY A 181 -2.66 -13.41 -42.40
N ALA A 182 -2.34 -12.12 -42.31
CA ALA A 182 -1.73 -11.37 -43.42
C ALA A 182 -0.20 -11.43 -43.45
N ARG A 183 0.49 -11.95 -42.43
CA ARG A 183 1.95 -12.02 -42.39
C ARG A 183 2.43 -13.42 -42.80
N ARG A 184 2.27 -13.77 -44.09
CA ARG A 184 3.02 -14.88 -44.70
C ARG A 184 4.49 -14.48 -44.73
N GLU A 185 5.30 -15.07 -43.86
CA GLU A 185 6.74 -15.02 -44.01
C GLU A 185 7.15 -15.72 -45.32
N PRO A 186 8.03 -15.13 -46.13
CA PRO A 186 8.58 -15.80 -47.29
C PRO A 186 9.39 -17.00 -46.84
N GLN A 187 8.96 -18.18 -47.28
CA GLN A 187 9.61 -19.46 -47.09
C GLN A 187 11.07 -19.37 -47.58
N PRO A 188 12.07 -19.57 -46.70
CA PRO A 188 13.46 -19.51 -47.13
C PRO A 188 13.73 -20.71 -48.05
N ASP A 189 14.14 -20.41 -49.28
CA ASP A 189 14.57 -21.40 -50.25
C ASP A 189 15.65 -22.28 -49.63
N ALA A 190 15.40 -23.59 -49.66
CA ALA A 190 16.31 -24.63 -49.25
C ALA A 190 17.55 -24.62 -50.16
N GLY A 191 18.52 -23.80 -49.79
CA GLY A 191 19.86 -23.77 -50.36
C GLY A 191 20.63 -25.01 -49.91
N ASP A 192 20.75 -25.95 -50.85
CA ASP A 192 21.75 -27.01 -50.92
C ASP A 192 23.14 -26.50 -50.47
N GLY A 193 23.70 -27.15 -49.45
CA GLY A 193 24.86 -26.66 -48.71
C GLY A 193 25.73 -27.79 -48.20
N SER A 194 26.23 -28.60 -49.15
CA SER A 194 27.60 -29.12 -49.19
C SER A 194 28.33 -29.33 -47.86
N THR A 195 28.45 -30.62 -47.50
CA THR A 195 29.59 -31.25 -46.82
C THR A 195 30.81 -30.36 -46.54
N ARG A 196 31.15 -30.21 -45.26
CA ARG A 196 32.51 -29.88 -44.85
C ARG A 196 32.93 -30.79 -43.69
N ASP A 197 33.80 -31.73 -44.06
CA ASP A 197 34.74 -32.47 -43.22
C ASP A 197 35.66 -31.53 -42.42
N GLU A 198 36.40 -32.13 -41.47
CA GLU A 198 37.57 -31.62 -40.73
C GLU A 198 37.23 -30.91 -39.40
N ALA A 199 37.88 -31.16 -38.27
CA ALA A 199 38.85 -32.15 -37.81
C ALA A 199 38.80 -32.01 -36.27
N ASP A 200 38.73 -33.11 -35.53
CA ASP A 200 39.84 -33.54 -34.66
C ASP A 200 40.41 -32.44 -33.73
N GLU A 201 39.82 -32.33 -32.53
CA GLU A 201 40.36 -31.55 -31.41
C GLU A 201 40.47 -32.46 -30.19
N SER A 202 41.29 -33.50 -30.30
CA SER A 202 41.88 -34.19 -29.15
C SER A 202 43.33 -33.74 -29.00
N ASP A 203 43.62 -33.06 -27.89
CA ASP A 203 44.92 -32.99 -27.18
C ASP A 203 45.24 -31.57 -26.74
N VAL A 204 44.69 -31.12 -25.61
CA VAL A 204 45.45 -30.31 -24.63
C VAL A 204 44.74 -30.42 -23.29
N TYR A 205 45.25 -31.23 -22.35
CA TYR A 205 45.36 -30.90 -20.91
C TYR A 205 46.14 -32.03 -20.23
N SER A 206 47.46 -31.88 -20.23
CA SER A 206 48.36 -32.52 -19.29
C SER A 206 49.38 -31.46 -18.88
N LEU A 207 49.20 -30.94 -17.66
CA LEU A 207 50.24 -30.47 -16.73
C LEU A 207 49.58 -30.09 -15.40
#